data_AF-C0CXV3-F1
#
_entry.id   AF-C0CXV3-F1
#
_cell.length_a   1.000
_cell.length_b   1.000
_cell.length_c   1.000
_cell.angle_alpha   90.00
_cell.angle_beta   90.00
_cell.angle_gamma   90.00
#
_symmetry.space_group_name_H-M   'P 1'
#
loop_
_entity.id
_entity.type
_entity.pdbx_description
1 polymer ?
#
loop_
_entity_poly.entity_id
_entity_poly.type
_entity_poly.pdbx_seq_one_letter_code
_entity_poly.pdbx_strand_id
1 'polypeptide(L)'
;MTAGIMQRNWGPSGSCFGRGNQTLEVLYYMDFINLLPAGDRDELREWLMENHDKENECWVVVRRGRPTDDETFWYIDAVEEALCFGWIDGTTKKMENGVTAQRLAPRRKRSLWSELNKERCRRMERLGKMTPKCGRTF
;
A
#
# COMPACT_ATOMS: atom_id res chain seq x y z
N MET A 1 -26.57 3.81 19.84
CA MET A 1 -26.68 3.69 18.37
C MET A 1 -25.34 3.19 17.89
N THR A 2 -25.26 1.93 17.44
CA THR A 2 -23.99 1.26 17.16
C THR A 2 -23.75 1.26 15.66
N ALA A 3 -22.68 1.90 15.18
CA ALA A 3 -22.30 1.81 13.78
C ALA A 3 -21.87 0.36 13.46
N GLY A 4 -22.47 -0.23 12.43
CA GLY A 4 -22.17 -1.59 12.01
C GLY A 4 -20.79 -1.65 11.35
N ILE A 5 -19.87 -2.43 11.92
CA ILE A 5 -18.57 -2.71 11.30
C ILE A 5 -18.80 -3.58 10.06
N MET A 6 -18.69 -2.97 8.87
CA MET A 6 -18.70 -3.73 7.62
C MET A 6 -17.40 -4.51 7.48
N GLN A 7 -17.49 -5.83 7.65
CA GLN A 7 -16.37 -6.75 7.49
C GLN A 7 -16.00 -6.87 6.01
N ARG A 8 -15.11 -5.99 5.52
CA ARG A 8 -14.50 -6.09 4.19
C ARG A 8 -13.42 -7.18 4.22
N ASN A 9 -13.83 -8.42 3.94
CA ASN A 9 -12.94 -9.58 3.95
C ASN A 9 -11.87 -9.49 2.85
N TRP A 10 -10.66 -9.05 3.20
CA TRP A 10 -9.46 -9.09 2.35
C TRP A 10 -8.85 -10.50 2.25
N GLY A 11 -9.68 -11.51 1.96
CA GLY A 11 -9.27 -12.90 1.73
C GLY A 11 -9.29 -13.27 0.24
N PRO A 12 -8.53 -14.30 -0.19
CA PRO A 12 -8.55 -14.77 -1.58
C PRO A 12 -9.91 -15.37 -1.91
N SER A 13 -10.67 -14.73 -2.79
CA SER A 13 -12.02 -15.16 -3.18
C SER A 13 -11.97 -16.45 -4.01
N GLY A 14 -12.34 -17.57 -3.40
CA GLY A 14 -12.49 -18.86 -4.08
C GLY A 14 -13.46 -18.78 -5.26
N SER A 15 -13.07 -19.37 -6.39
CA SER A 15 -13.72 -19.14 -7.68
C SER A 15 -14.98 -19.96 -7.93
N CYS A 16 -15.97 -19.36 -8.59
CA CYS A 16 -17.12 -20.03 -9.20
C CYS A 16 -17.13 -19.74 -10.72
N PHE A 17 -16.39 -20.50 -11.52
CA PHE A 17 -16.23 -20.20 -12.96
C PHE A 17 -17.45 -20.57 -13.81
N GLY A 18 -18.11 -19.56 -14.37
CA GLY A 18 -18.76 -19.68 -15.68
C GLY A 18 -17.71 -19.96 -16.76
N ARG A 19 -18.03 -20.81 -17.74
CA ARG A 19 -17.05 -21.26 -18.75
C ARG A 19 -16.77 -20.18 -19.81
N GLY A 20 -15.64 -19.48 -19.65
CA GLY A 20 -15.08 -18.60 -20.67
C GLY A 20 -13.66 -18.13 -20.32
N ASN A 21 -12.66 -18.55 -21.11
CA ASN A 21 -11.30 -18.00 -21.21
C ASN A 21 -10.47 -17.65 -19.94
N GLN A 22 -10.81 -18.22 -18.78
CA GLN A 22 -10.21 -17.92 -17.47
C GLN A 22 -8.68 -18.11 -17.36
N THR A 23 -8.02 -18.83 -18.28
CA THR A 23 -6.59 -19.18 -18.19
C THR A 23 -5.63 -18.01 -18.42
N LEU A 24 -6.03 -16.93 -19.11
CA LEU A 24 -5.14 -15.79 -19.38
C LEU A 24 -5.18 -14.75 -18.26
N GLU A 25 -6.36 -14.33 -17.79
CA GLU A 25 -6.49 -13.34 -16.69
C GLU A 25 -5.76 -13.79 -15.42
N VAL A 26 -5.87 -15.08 -15.07
CA VAL A 26 -5.22 -15.63 -13.87
C VAL A 26 -3.70 -15.58 -13.98
N LEU A 27 -3.11 -15.76 -15.17
CA LEU A 27 -1.66 -15.64 -15.35
C LEU A 27 -1.17 -14.19 -15.31
N TYR A 28 -1.96 -13.23 -15.81
CA TYR A 28 -1.60 -11.80 -15.74
C TYR A 28 -1.74 -11.19 -14.34
N TYR A 29 -2.63 -11.71 -13.49
CA TYR A 29 -2.74 -11.27 -12.10
C TYR A 29 -1.61 -11.79 -11.18
N MET A 30 -0.81 -12.78 -11.63
CA MET A 30 0.27 -13.38 -10.84
C MET A 30 1.49 -12.46 -10.63
N ASP A 31 1.56 -11.34 -11.35
CA ASP A 31 2.73 -10.46 -11.35
C ASP A 31 2.78 -9.49 -10.14
N PHE A 32 1.75 -9.51 -9.28
CA PHE A 32 1.59 -8.60 -8.14
C PHE A 32 1.20 -9.35 -6.85
N ILE A 33 2.10 -9.42 -5.88
CA ILE A 33 1.81 -10.01 -4.55
C ILE A 33 1.09 -8.96 -3.70
N ASN A 34 -0.17 -9.23 -3.32
CA ASN A 34 -1.04 -8.29 -2.60
C ASN A 34 -1.25 -6.95 -3.35
N LEU A 35 -1.82 -7.01 -4.56
CA LEU A 35 -2.34 -5.81 -5.23
C LEU A 35 -3.59 -5.32 -4.50
N LEU A 36 -3.50 -4.14 -3.90
CA LEU A 36 -4.58 -3.53 -3.12
C LEU A 36 -5.40 -2.59 -4.01
N PRO A 37 -6.74 -2.67 -4.00
CA PRO A 37 -7.61 -1.71 -4.67
C PRO A 37 -7.85 -0.43 -3.83
N ALA A 38 -6.99 -0.18 -2.83
CA ALA A 38 -7.12 0.93 -1.88
C ALA A 38 -7.19 2.28 -2.62
N GLY A 39 -8.27 3.03 -2.40
CA GLY A 39 -8.54 4.31 -3.04
C GLY A 39 -8.00 5.52 -2.29
N ASP A 40 -7.52 5.35 -1.06
CA ASP A 40 -7.05 6.44 -0.20
C ASP A 40 -6.03 5.99 0.87
N ARG A 41 -5.66 6.93 1.75
CA ARG A 41 -4.72 6.72 2.87
C ARG A 41 -5.23 5.74 3.91
N ASP A 42 -6.52 5.80 4.24
CA ASP A 42 -7.09 5.09 5.38
C ASP A 42 -7.37 3.63 5.00
N GLU A 43 -7.77 3.32 3.75
CA GLU A 43 -7.85 1.94 3.25
C GLU A 43 -6.48 1.24 3.21
N LEU A 44 -5.42 1.95 2.77
CA LEU A 44 -4.05 1.42 2.87
C LEU A 44 -3.63 1.25 4.34
N ARG A 45 -4.04 2.15 5.21
CA ARG A 45 -3.71 2.11 6.64
C ARG A 45 -4.42 0.97 7.38
N GLU A 46 -5.68 0.67 7.05
CA GLU A 46 -6.41 -0.53 7.50
C GLU A 46 -5.63 -1.79 7.12
N TRP A 47 -5.30 -1.96 5.83
CA TRP A 47 -4.56 -3.13 5.37
C TRP A 47 -3.19 -3.25 6.03
N LEU A 48 -2.45 -2.15 6.16
CA LEU A 48 -1.16 -2.14 6.84
C LEU A 48 -1.31 -2.49 8.32
N MET A 49 -2.28 -1.94 9.06
CA MET A 49 -2.52 -2.28 10.46
C MET A 49 -2.64 -3.79 10.69
N GLU A 50 -3.33 -4.50 9.79
CA GLU A 50 -3.52 -5.94 9.88
C GLU A 50 -2.32 -6.76 9.37
N ASN A 51 -1.55 -6.29 8.38
CA ASN A 51 -0.66 -7.16 7.60
C ASN A 51 0.83 -6.74 7.56
N HIS A 52 1.20 -5.57 8.07
CA HIS A 52 2.57 -5.02 8.01
C HIS A 52 3.69 -5.88 8.63
N ASP A 53 3.36 -6.88 9.46
CA ASP A 53 4.30 -7.83 10.06
C ASP A 53 4.09 -9.30 9.65
N LYS A 54 3.13 -9.56 8.77
CA LYS A 54 2.85 -10.86 8.14
C LYS A 54 3.39 -10.90 6.71
N GLU A 55 3.15 -9.83 5.97
CA GLU A 55 3.39 -9.74 4.53
C GLU A 55 4.76 -9.13 4.19
N ASN A 56 5.30 -9.54 3.04
CA ASN A 56 6.64 -9.13 2.58
C ASN A 56 6.62 -8.04 1.51
N GLU A 57 5.47 -7.82 0.86
CA GLU A 57 5.19 -6.68 0.00
C GLU A 57 3.68 -6.49 -0.20
N CYS A 58 3.30 -5.32 -0.70
CA CYS A 58 2.02 -5.07 -1.36
C CYS A 58 2.20 -4.07 -2.49
N TRP A 59 1.19 -3.94 -3.34
CA TRP A 59 1.19 -3.00 -4.45
C TRP A 59 -0.05 -2.12 -4.40
N VAL A 60 0.12 -0.82 -4.61
CA VAL A 60 -0.98 0.15 -4.65
C VAL A 60 -0.99 0.88 -5.99
N VAL A 61 -2.19 1.10 -6.54
CA VAL A 61 -2.40 1.99 -7.68
C VAL A 61 -2.39 3.43 -7.16
N VAL A 62 -1.47 4.25 -7.65
CA VAL A 62 -1.28 5.63 -7.16
C VAL A 62 -0.97 6.61 -8.29
N ARG A 63 -1.55 7.82 -8.22
CA ARG A 63 -1.22 8.90 -9.17
C ARG A 63 0.12 9.52 -8.78
N ARG A 64 0.96 9.77 -9.79
CA ARG A 64 2.25 10.47 -9.64
C ARG A 64 2.14 11.87 -10.23
N GLY A 65 2.62 12.87 -9.51
CA GLY A 65 2.52 14.28 -9.88
C GLY A 65 2.68 15.18 -8.65
N ARG A 66 2.22 16.44 -8.77
CA ARG A 66 2.01 17.34 -7.63
C ARG A 66 0.64 17.02 -7.01
N PRO A 67 0.55 16.71 -5.71
CA PRO A 67 -0.74 16.47 -5.06
C PRO A 67 -1.67 17.68 -5.14
N THR A 68 -2.94 17.38 -5.34
CA THR A 68 -4.07 18.30 -5.23
C THR A 68 -5.12 17.71 -4.29
N ASP A 69 -6.01 18.56 -3.80
CA ASP A 69 -7.13 18.18 -2.92
C ASP A 69 -8.32 17.75 -3.80
N ASP A 70 -8.12 16.65 -4.55
CA ASP A 70 -9.01 16.15 -5.60
C ASP A 70 -9.40 14.67 -5.42
N GLU A 71 -9.49 14.20 -4.17
CA GLU A 71 -9.80 12.81 -3.75
C GLU A 71 -8.88 11.71 -4.33
N THR A 72 -7.91 12.08 -5.17
CA THR A 72 -6.92 11.19 -5.77
C THR A 72 -6.00 10.58 -4.71
N PHE A 73 -5.77 9.26 -4.79
CA PHE A 73 -4.67 8.64 -4.06
C PHE A 73 -3.31 9.00 -4.67
N TRP A 74 -2.56 9.90 -4.03
CA TRP A 74 -1.25 10.30 -4.52
C TRP A 74 -0.14 9.36 -4.02
N TYR A 75 0.88 9.17 -4.84
CA TYR A 75 2.07 8.40 -4.50
C TYR A 75 2.73 8.85 -3.18
N ILE A 76 2.72 10.14 -2.86
CA ILE A 76 3.27 10.63 -1.59
C ILE A 76 2.45 10.18 -0.37
N ASP A 77 1.13 10.01 -0.54
CA ASP A 77 0.23 9.59 0.52
C ASP A 77 0.48 8.13 0.89
N ALA A 78 0.54 7.26 -0.13
CA ALA A 78 0.91 5.86 0.03
C ALA A 78 2.29 5.67 0.65
N VAL A 79 3.28 6.50 0.25
CA VAL A 79 4.61 6.50 0.89
C VAL A 79 4.49 6.89 2.36
N GLU A 80 3.86 8.03 2.67
CA GLU A 80 3.78 8.53 4.05
C GLU A 80 3.05 7.58 5.00
N GLU A 81 1.98 6.91 4.57
CA GLU A 81 1.35 5.86 5.38
C GLU A 81 2.23 4.61 5.48
N ALA A 82 2.90 4.16 4.40
CA ALA A 82 3.86 3.04 4.48
C ALA A 82 5.00 3.30 5.49
N LEU A 83 5.58 4.52 5.47
CA LEU A 83 6.60 4.93 6.43
C LEU A 83 6.10 4.84 7.88
N CYS A 84 4.79 5.07 8.15
CA CYS A 84 4.23 4.94 9.49
C CYS A 84 4.31 3.52 10.07
N PHE A 85 4.43 2.48 9.24
CA PHE A 85 4.58 1.07 9.65
C PHE A 85 6.02 0.56 9.50
N GLY A 86 6.99 1.44 9.16
CA GLY A 86 8.37 1.04 8.88
C GLY A 86 8.55 0.33 7.53
N TRP A 87 7.57 0.46 6.63
CA TRP A 87 7.66 0.05 5.23
C TRP A 87 8.26 1.19 4.39
N ILE A 88 8.73 0.87 3.18
CA ILE A 88 9.30 1.83 2.22
C ILE A 88 8.77 1.58 0.81
N ASP A 89 8.86 2.60 -0.04
CA ASP A 89 8.68 2.47 -1.48
C ASP A 89 9.79 1.64 -2.14
N GLY A 90 9.38 0.84 -3.13
CA GLY A 90 10.28 0.07 -3.99
C GLY A 90 10.06 0.36 -5.47
N THR A 91 10.22 -0.67 -6.29
CA THR A 91 9.97 -0.63 -7.73
C THR A 91 8.51 -0.31 -8.09
N THR A 92 8.32 0.29 -9.27
CA THR A 92 7.02 0.41 -9.93
C THR A 92 6.90 -0.62 -11.06
N LYS A 93 5.70 -1.13 -11.31
CA LYS A 93 5.34 -1.86 -12.54
C LYS A 93 4.21 -1.10 -13.24
N LYS A 94 4.11 -1.27 -14.56
CA LYS A 94 2.92 -0.87 -15.31
C LYS A 94 2.03 -2.10 -15.51
N MET A 95 0.74 -1.91 -15.32
CA MET A 95 -0.31 -2.85 -15.70
C MET A 95 -0.63 -2.66 -17.19
N GLU A 96 -1.24 -3.66 -17.84
CA GLU A 96 -1.52 -3.62 -19.29
C GLU A 96 -2.45 -2.46 -19.71
N ASN A 97 -3.36 -2.06 -18.82
CA ASN A 97 -4.22 -0.88 -18.98
C ASN A 97 -3.48 0.48 -18.86
N GLY A 98 -2.15 0.47 -18.78
CA GLY A 98 -1.29 1.66 -18.67
C GLY A 98 -1.14 2.23 -17.26
N VAL A 99 -1.92 1.75 -16.29
CA VAL A 99 -1.86 2.18 -14.89
C VAL A 99 -0.53 1.78 -14.26
N THR A 100 0.02 2.63 -13.39
CA THR A 100 1.29 2.35 -12.68
C THR A 100 1.01 1.98 -11.23
N ALA A 101 1.42 0.77 -10.85
CA ALA A 101 1.37 0.30 -9.47
C ALA A 101 2.73 0.50 -8.78
N GLN A 102 2.68 0.95 -7.53
CA GLN A 102 3.84 1.18 -6.66
C GLN A 102 3.97 0.01 -5.68
N ARG A 103 5.13 -0.64 -5.62
CA ARG A 103 5.42 -1.61 -4.57
C ARG A 103 5.76 -0.91 -3.25
N LEU A 104 5.20 -1.41 -2.17
CA LEU A 104 5.55 -1.08 -0.79
C LEU A 104 6.06 -2.37 -0.13
N ALA A 105 7.09 -2.29 0.72
CA ALA A 105 7.64 -3.46 1.41
C ALA A 105 8.28 -3.10 2.77
N PRO A 106 8.39 -4.05 3.72
CA PRO A 106 9.08 -3.83 5.00
C PRO A 106 10.53 -3.36 4.79
N ARG A 107 10.95 -2.33 5.53
CA ARG A 107 12.34 -1.84 5.43
C ARG A 107 13.32 -2.89 5.97
N ARG A 108 14.35 -3.22 5.18
CA ARG A 108 15.46 -4.07 5.66
C ARG A 108 16.15 -3.39 6.85
N LYS A 109 16.32 -4.10 7.97
CA LYS A 109 16.78 -3.58 9.27
C LYS A 109 18.08 -2.74 9.26
N ARG A 110 18.90 -2.82 8.21
CA ARG A 110 20.17 -2.09 8.03
C ARG A 110 20.18 -1.12 6.83
N SER A 111 19.06 -0.92 6.12
CA SER A 111 19.05 0.05 5.02
C SER A 111 19.02 1.50 5.56
N LEU A 112 19.86 2.34 4.95
CA LEU A 112 19.86 3.78 5.17
C LEU A 112 18.54 4.38 4.70
N TRP A 113 18.14 5.47 5.34
CA TRP A 113 17.03 6.32 4.90
C TRP A 113 17.57 7.45 4.01
N SER A 114 16.87 7.76 2.91
CA SER A 114 17.09 9.02 2.19
C SER A 114 16.57 10.19 3.03
N GLU A 115 17.25 11.34 3.01
CA GLU A 115 16.82 12.52 3.79
C GLU A 115 15.38 12.96 3.48
N LEU A 116 14.90 12.72 2.24
CA LEU A 116 13.50 12.91 1.87
C LEU A 116 12.54 12.01 2.68
N ASN A 117 12.86 10.72 2.84
CA ASN A 117 12.04 9.82 3.65
C ASN A 117 12.22 10.09 5.16
N LYS A 118 13.36 10.62 5.61
CA LYS A 118 13.52 11.11 6.99
C LYS A 118 12.61 12.31 7.28
N GLU A 119 12.55 13.29 6.39
CA GLU A 119 11.67 14.47 6.59
C GLU A 119 10.19 14.09 6.52
N ARG A 120 9.81 13.14 5.65
CA ARG A 120 8.47 12.52 5.66
C ARG A 120 8.16 11.85 7.01
N CYS A 121 9.08 11.07 7.58
CA CYS A 121 8.92 10.53 8.94
C CYS A 121 8.73 11.63 9.97
N ARG A 122 9.59 12.66 10.01
CA ARG A 122 9.45 13.82 10.93
C ARG A 122 8.12 14.56 10.74
N ARG A 123 7.55 14.59 9.53
CA ARG A 123 6.19 15.12 9.26
C ARG A 123 5.13 14.22 9.90
N MET A 124 5.19 12.91 9.68
CA MET A 124 4.22 11.95 10.22
C MET A 124 4.32 11.79 11.75
N GLU A 125 5.51 11.98 12.34
CA GLU A 125 5.71 12.08 13.79
C GLU A 125 5.00 13.33 14.36
N ARG A 126 5.20 14.50 13.74
CA ARG A 126 4.48 15.75 14.11
C ARG A 126 2.96 15.65 13.97
N LEU A 127 2.47 14.82 13.03
CA LEU A 127 1.05 14.55 12.83
C LEU A 127 0.50 13.41 13.73
N GLY A 128 1.33 12.80 14.58
CA GLY A 128 0.92 11.68 15.45
C GLY A 128 0.56 10.38 14.71
N LYS A 129 0.82 10.27 13.41
CA LYS A 129 0.42 9.13 12.56
C LYS A 129 1.37 7.93 12.60
N MET A 130 2.60 8.11 13.06
CA MET A 130 3.62 7.04 13.12
C MET A 130 3.24 5.95 14.12
N THR A 131 3.38 4.68 13.74
CA THR A 131 3.14 3.56 14.66
C THR A 131 4.39 3.24 15.50
N PRO A 132 4.24 2.65 16.71
CA PRO A 132 5.37 2.24 17.54
C PRO A 132 6.36 1.27 16.86
N LYS A 133 5.90 0.49 15.88
CA LYS A 133 6.70 -0.53 15.17
C LYS A 133 7.66 0.02 14.12
N CYS A 134 7.52 1.27 13.67
CA CYS A 134 8.43 1.84 12.66
C CYS A 134 9.91 1.83 13.10
N GLY A 135 10.16 1.96 14.42
CA GLY A 135 11.51 2.11 14.98
C GLY A 135 12.04 3.52 14.79
N ARG A 136 12.26 4.24 15.90
CA ARG A 136 12.70 5.65 15.92
C ARG A 136 14.20 5.82 15.64
N THR A 137 14.65 5.35 14.47
CA THR A 137 16.04 5.44 14.00
C THR A 137 16.12 5.64 12.48
N PHE A 138 16.52 6.87 12.11
CA PHE A 138 16.87 7.34 10.76
C PHE A 138 18.09 8.27 10.82
#